data_AF-A0A0P6WGA1-F1
#
_entry.id   AF-A0A0P6WGA1-F1
#
_cell.length_a   1.000
_cell.length_b   1.000
_cell.length_c   1.000
_cell.angle_alpha   90.00
_cell.angle_beta   90.00
_cell.angle_gamma   90.00
#
_symmetry.space_group_name_H-M   'P 1'
#
loop_
_entity.id
_entity.type
_entity.pdbx_description
1 polymer ?
#
loop_
_entity_poly.entity_id
_entity_poly.type
_entity_poly.pdbx_seq_one_letter_code
_entity_poly.pdbx_strand_id
1 'polypeptide(L)'
;MATWMVHFRIAENLLNRGLQTAEKEFLVGNIGPDCGLPDPETGIFYPDKIATHFKDEGGINPDLFLKKYIQKEDDFTDPRSSFYLGYYLHLLTDVEWSRMHREKKKEPSYQAILGTPEYTRKVKGDWYGSDFVYLQENTDTIFHRVFQHIESFPDYLDIFPENQITRQIKRITKFYYSDSYAIALEPHYRFNYLTPDEISRFVEETTEKLVGVLDSTFQREDLWIMNRTNLMNT
;
A
#
# COMPACT_ATOMS: atom_id res chain seq x y z
N MET A 1 5.63 1.91 -6.02
CA MET A 1 5.76 1.80 -4.58
C MET A 1 5.25 3.09 -4.00
N ALA A 2 3.94 3.10 -3.83
CA ALA A 2 3.22 4.05 -3.00
C ALA A 2 3.75 3.98 -1.55
N THR A 3 3.35 4.93 -0.71
CA THR A 3 3.69 4.86 0.72
C THR A 3 2.88 3.77 1.41
N TRP A 4 3.35 3.29 2.57
CA TRP A 4 2.60 2.29 3.33
C TRP A 4 1.24 2.83 3.79
N MET A 5 1.13 4.13 4.08
CA MET A 5 -0.14 4.75 4.45
C MET A 5 -1.15 4.75 3.29
N VAL A 6 -0.71 4.92 2.05
CA VAL A 6 -1.61 4.77 0.88
C VAL A 6 -2.21 3.36 0.85
N HIS A 7 -1.38 2.33 1.04
CA HIS A 7 -1.84 0.94 1.10
C HIS A 7 -2.77 0.69 2.29
N PHE A 8 -2.46 1.22 3.49
CA PHE A 8 -3.33 1.13 4.66
C PHE A 8 -4.70 1.78 4.43
N ARG A 9 -4.74 2.99 3.85
CA ARG A 9 -5.98 3.71 3.57
C ARG A 9 -6.85 2.97 2.57
N ILE A 10 -6.26 2.41 1.52
CA ILE A 10 -6.99 1.60 0.54
C ILE A 10 -7.52 0.31 1.17
N ALA A 11 -6.70 -0.40 1.95
CA ALA A 11 -7.12 -1.60 2.66
C ALA A 11 -8.29 -1.31 3.63
N GLU A 12 -8.19 -0.24 4.41
CA GLU A 12 -9.24 0.23 5.31
C GLU A 12 -10.54 0.58 4.56
N ASN A 13 -10.44 1.28 3.44
CA ASN A 13 -11.61 1.60 2.62
C ASN A 13 -12.33 0.34 2.12
N LEU A 14 -11.58 -0.67 1.67
CA LEU A 14 -12.15 -1.93 1.18
C LEU A 14 -12.83 -2.71 2.32
N LEU A 15 -12.20 -2.78 3.49
CA LEU A 15 -12.78 -3.40 4.69
C LEU A 15 -14.05 -2.67 5.14
N ASN A 16 -14.05 -1.33 5.15
CA ASN A 16 -15.22 -0.52 5.49
C ASN A 16 -16.38 -0.69 4.51
N ARG A 17 -16.11 -1.09 3.26
CA ARG A 17 -17.13 -1.48 2.27
C ARG A 17 -17.63 -2.92 2.45
N GLY A 18 -17.12 -3.63 3.45
CA GLY A 18 -17.53 -4.98 3.80
C GLY A 18 -16.78 -6.08 3.06
N LEU A 19 -15.55 -5.83 2.55
CA LEU A 19 -14.74 -6.89 1.96
C LEU A 19 -14.51 -8.00 2.99
N GLN A 20 -14.95 -9.23 2.69
CA GLN A 20 -14.85 -10.36 3.62
C GLN A 20 -13.44 -10.95 3.59
N THR A 21 -12.67 -10.63 4.63
CA THR A 21 -11.30 -11.14 4.86
C THR A 21 -11.01 -11.31 6.35
N ALA A 22 -9.99 -12.09 6.68
CA ALA A 22 -9.29 -11.97 7.94
C ALA A 22 -8.50 -10.64 7.96
N GLU A 23 -9.05 -9.65 8.68
CA GLU A 23 -8.63 -8.24 8.68
C GLU A 23 -7.11 -8.06 8.84
N LYS A 24 -6.53 -8.68 9.86
CA LYS A 24 -5.09 -8.56 10.18
C LYS A 24 -4.23 -9.09 9.04
N GLU A 25 -4.59 -10.25 8.47
CA GLU A 25 -3.86 -10.88 7.39
C GLU A 25 -3.98 -10.13 6.07
N PHE A 26 -5.17 -9.63 5.74
CA PHE A 26 -5.39 -8.79 4.56
C PHE A 26 -4.61 -7.47 4.64
N LEU A 27 -4.61 -6.84 5.81
CA LEU A 27 -3.85 -5.62 6.06
C LEU A 27 -2.34 -5.84 5.90
N VAL A 28 -1.79 -6.91 6.48
CA VAL A 28 -0.36 -7.24 6.33
C VAL A 28 -0.05 -7.69 4.90
N GLY A 29 -0.98 -8.34 4.21
CA GLY A 29 -0.90 -8.64 2.79
C GLY A 29 -0.66 -7.39 1.95
N ASN A 30 -1.36 -6.30 2.25
CA ASN A 30 -1.17 -4.99 1.60
C ASN A 30 0.20 -4.34 1.89
N ILE A 31 1.04 -4.94 2.72
CA ILE A 31 2.42 -4.52 2.99
C ILE A 31 3.42 -5.56 2.49
N GLY A 32 2.99 -6.79 2.22
CA GLY A 32 3.82 -7.94 1.86
C GLY A 32 4.90 -7.65 0.82
N PRO A 33 4.60 -7.04 -0.34
CA PRO A 33 5.63 -6.73 -1.35
C PRO A 33 6.74 -5.81 -0.84
N ASP A 34 6.46 -4.95 0.14
CA ASP A 34 7.42 -4.05 0.75
C ASP A 34 8.13 -4.65 1.98
N CYS A 35 8.01 -5.97 2.22
CA CYS A 35 8.69 -6.66 3.31
C CYS A 35 10.14 -7.06 3.00
N GLY A 36 10.67 -6.75 1.82
CA GLY A 36 12.12 -6.82 1.58
C GLY A 36 12.87 -5.91 2.56
N LEU A 37 13.92 -6.41 3.21
CA LEU A 37 14.71 -5.63 4.17
C LEU A 37 16.06 -5.25 3.57
N PRO A 38 16.54 -4.00 3.75
CA PRO A 38 17.87 -3.64 3.32
C PRO A 38 18.90 -4.32 4.21
N ASP A 39 19.90 -4.91 3.57
CA ASP A 39 21.11 -5.36 4.23
C ASP A 39 21.81 -4.16 4.91
N PRO A 40 22.22 -4.27 6.19
CA PRO A 40 22.79 -3.14 6.93
C PRO A 40 24.10 -2.58 6.36
N GLU A 41 24.89 -3.40 5.66
CA GLU A 41 26.21 -3.01 5.16
C GLU A 41 26.12 -2.48 3.72
N THR A 42 25.39 -3.18 2.86
CA THR A 42 25.30 -2.89 1.43
C THR A 42 24.09 -2.05 1.06
N GLY A 43 23.06 -2.00 1.90
CA GLY A 43 21.77 -1.36 1.62
C GLY A 43 20.92 -2.09 0.57
N ILE A 44 21.39 -3.24 0.05
CA ILE A 44 20.67 -4.05 -0.94
C ILE A 44 19.51 -4.76 -0.25
N PHE A 45 18.32 -4.71 -0.85
CA PHE A 45 17.13 -5.32 -0.29
C PHE A 45 17.08 -6.83 -0.55
N TYR A 46 16.74 -7.62 0.47
CA TYR A 46 16.47 -9.04 0.33
C TYR A 46 15.10 -9.44 0.95
N PRO A 47 14.28 -10.22 0.23
CA PRO A 47 14.34 -10.43 -1.21
C PRO A 47 14.27 -9.10 -1.95
N ASP A 48 14.80 -9.10 -3.18
CA ASP A 48 14.80 -7.88 -3.97
C ASP A 48 13.40 -7.48 -4.44
N LYS A 49 13.32 -6.31 -5.09
CA LYS A 49 12.06 -5.80 -5.62
C LYS A 49 11.57 -6.53 -6.86
N ILE A 50 12.41 -7.31 -7.54
CA ILE A 50 11.99 -8.09 -8.70
C ILE A 50 11.16 -9.27 -8.19
N ALA A 51 11.67 -9.99 -7.19
CA ALA A 51 10.99 -11.11 -6.56
C ALA A 51 9.72 -10.67 -5.82
N THR A 52 9.81 -9.67 -4.95
CA THR A 52 8.66 -9.25 -4.11
C THR A 52 7.55 -8.58 -4.90
N HIS A 53 7.86 -7.82 -5.95
CA HIS A 53 6.83 -7.12 -6.72
C HIS A 53 6.49 -7.83 -8.04
N PHE A 54 6.90 -9.09 -8.20
CA PHE A 54 6.59 -9.90 -9.38
C PHE A 54 6.88 -9.13 -10.67
N LYS A 55 8.07 -8.56 -10.75
CA LYS A 55 8.44 -7.71 -11.88
C LYS A 55 8.88 -8.55 -13.08
N ASP A 56 8.44 -8.15 -14.26
CA ASP A 56 8.96 -8.60 -15.54
C ASP A 56 9.54 -7.41 -16.34
N GLU A 57 9.80 -7.60 -17.64
CA GLU A 57 10.34 -6.55 -18.52
C GLU A 57 9.45 -5.29 -18.58
N GLY A 58 8.14 -5.43 -18.35
CA GLY A 58 7.16 -4.35 -18.38
C GLY A 58 6.98 -3.61 -17.05
N GLY A 59 7.58 -4.09 -15.96
CA GLY A 59 7.42 -3.55 -14.62
C GLY A 59 6.70 -4.53 -13.69
N ILE A 60 5.90 -4.00 -12.76
CA ILE A 60 5.13 -4.82 -11.81
C ILE A 60 4.04 -5.57 -12.58
N ASN A 61 3.97 -6.89 -12.41
CA ASN A 61 2.95 -7.72 -13.06
C ASN A 61 2.09 -8.47 -12.02
N PRO A 62 0.96 -7.87 -11.58
CA PRO A 62 0.05 -8.49 -10.62
C PRO A 62 -0.50 -9.86 -11.06
N ASP A 63 -0.65 -10.10 -12.38
CA ASP A 63 -1.19 -11.35 -12.91
C ASP A 63 -0.28 -12.55 -12.60
N LEU A 64 1.04 -12.34 -12.50
CA LEU A 64 1.98 -13.40 -12.12
C LEU A 64 1.71 -13.87 -10.68
N PHE A 65 1.41 -12.93 -9.78
CA PHE A 65 1.05 -13.26 -8.40
C PHE A 65 -0.32 -13.95 -8.35
N LEU A 66 -1.33 -13.36 -9.01
CA LEU A 66 -2.69 -13.90 -9.07
C LEU A 66 -2.69 -15.36 -9.53
N LYS A 67 -2.07 -15.64 -10.68
CA LYS A 67 -1.99 -17.00 -11.26
C LYS A 67 -1.26 -18.00 -10.36
N LYS A 68 -0.30 -17.54 -9.56
CA LYS A 68 0.55 -18.41 -8.74
C LYS A 68 -0.08 -18.74 -7.38
N TYR A 69 -0.76 -17.79 -6.75
CA TYR A 69 -1.16 -17.91 -5.34
C TYR A 69 -2.65 -17.83 -5.07
N ILE A 70 -3.47 -17.38 -6.02
CA ILE A 70 -4.91 -17.18 -5.80
C ILE A 70 -5.71 -18.04 -6.79
N GLN A 71 -6.61 -18.86 -6.26
CA GLN A 71 -7.65 -19.53 -7.03
C GLN A 71 -8.96 -18.75 -6.92
N LYS A 72 -9.85 -18.90 -7.90
CA LYS A 72 -11.14 -18.17 -7.90
C LYS A 72 -12.05 -18.60 -6.75
N GLU A 73 -11.90 -19.85 -6.32
CA GLU A 73 -12.70 -20.50 -5.28
C GLU A 73 -12.09 -20.33 -3.88
N ASP A 74 -10.97 -19.62 -3.73
CA ASP A 74 -10.33 -19.41 -2.43
C ASP A 74 -11.30 -18.72 -1.45
N ASP A 75 -11.37 -19.25 -0.24
CA ASP A 75 -12.06 -18.58 0.86
C ASP A 75 -11.17 -17.45 1.38
N PHE A 76 -11.50 -16.21 1.04
CA PHE A 76 -10.72 -15.07 1.49
C PHE A 76 -10.86 -14.78 2.97
N THR A 77 -11.72 -15.46 3.72
CA THR A 77 -11.73 -15.40 5.19
C THR A 77 -10.66 -16.30 5.83
N ASP A 78 -10.05 -17.22 5.05
CA ASP A 78 -8.86 -17.95 5.49
C ASP A 78 -7.66 -16.98 5.64
N PRO A 79 -6.87 -17.07 6.73
CA PRO A 79 -5.72 -16.21 6.97
C PRO A 79 -4.72 -16.12 5.82
N ARG A 80 -4.38 -17.23 5.16
CA ARG A 80 -3.39 -17.24 4.08
C ARG A 80 -3.97 -16.63 2.81
N SER A 81 -5.19 -17.01 2.45
CA SER A 81 -5.89 -16.45 1.29
C SER A 81 -6.14 -14.95 1.44
N SER A 82 -6.50 -14.47 2.64
CA SER A 82 -6.57 -13.05 2.98
C SER A 82 -5.26 -12.31 2.72
N PHE A 83 -4.15 -12.86 3.21
CA PHE A 83 -2.84 -12.28 2.98
C PHE A 83 -2.51 -12.21 1.49
N TYR A 84 -2.79 -13.27 0.72
CA TYR A 84 -2.58 -13.26 -0.73
C TYR A 84 -3.45 -12.23 -1.44
N LEU A 85 -4.73 -12.09 -1.06
CA LEU A 85 -5.59 -11.05 -1.62
C LEU A 85 -5.01 -9.65 -1.36
N GLY A 86 -4.59 -9.37 -0.12
CA GLY A 86 -3.96 -8.09 0.22
C GLY A 86 -2.67 -7.85 -0.58
N TYR A 87 -1.84 -8.89 -0.75
CA TYR A 87 -0.61 -8.82 -1.55
C TYR A 87 -0.91 -8.48 -3.01
N TYR A 88 -1.91 -9.12 -3.61
CA TYR A 88 -2.33 -8.85 -4.97
C TYR A 88 -2.82 -7.40 -5.14
N LEU A 89 -3.63 -6.89 -4.19
CA LEU A 89 -4.14 -5.52 -4.23
C LEU A 89 -3.05 -4.47 -4.01
N HIS A 90 -2.01 -4.77 -3.22
CA HIS A 90 -0.81 -3.93 -3.16
C HIS A 90 -0.18 -3.78 -4.54
N LEU A 91 0.04 -4.89 -5.26
CA LEU A 91 0.69 -4.84 -6.57
C LEU A 91 -0.11 -3.99 -7.57
N LEU A 92 -1.44 -4.12 -7.58
CA LEU A 92 -2.32 -3.29 -8.40
C LEU A 92 -2.24 -1.81 -8.03
N THR A 93 -2.28 -1.50 -6.72
CA THR A 93 -2.12 -0.13 -6.21
C THR A 93 -0.82 0.49 -6.68
N ASP A 94 0.24 -0.30 -6.68
CA ASP A 94 1.56 0.15 -7.07
C ASP A 94 1.74 0.37 -8.58
N VAL A 95 0.99 -0.36 -9.41
CA VAL A 95 0.86 -0.11 -10.85
C VAL A 95 0.18 1.24 -11.07
N GLU A 96 -0.94 1.50 -10.39
CA GLU A 96 -1.66 2.77 -10.46
C GLU A 96 -0.81 3.95 -9.95
N TRP A 97 -0.09 3.75 -8.83
CA TRP A 97 0.84 4.75 -8.30
C TRP A 97 1.93 5.08 -9.33
N SER A 98 2.50 4.05 -9.96
CA SER A 98 3.51 4.23 -10.99
C SER A 98 2.96 4.99 -12.21
N ARG A 99 1.70 4.78 -12.58
CA ARG A 99 1.01 5.54 -13.62
C ARG A 99 0.82 7.00 -13.23
N MET A 100 0.23 7.28 -12.06
CA MET A 100 0.05 8.64 -11.56
C MET A 100 1.40 9.38 -11.49
N HIS A 101 2.44 8.74 -10.93
CA HIS A 101 3.74 9.37 -10.81
C HIS A 101 4.40 9.65 -12.17
N ARG A 102 4.19 8.80 -13.19
CA ARG A 102 4.64 9.08 -14.57
C ARG A 102 3.97 10.33 -15.14
N GLU A 103 2.70 10.57 -14.84
CA GLU A 103 2.00 11.79 -15.25
C GLU A 103 2.50 13.01 -14.47
N LYS A 104 2.64 12.92 -13.13
CA LYS A 104 3.23 14.00 -12.30
C LYS A 104 4.61 14.42 -12.80
N LYS A 105 5.43 13.47 -13.23
CA LYS A 105 6.76 13.76 -13.80
C LYS A 105 6.72 14.68 -15.02
N LYS A 106 5.60 14.81 -15.74
CA LYS A 106 5.46 15.70 -16.90
C LYS A 106 5.22 17.16 -16.51
N GLU A 107 4.86 17.42 -15.26
CA GLU A 107 4.57 18.78 -14.78
C GLU A 107 5.84 19.64 -14.70
N PRO A 108 5.74 20.97 -14.92
CA PRO A 108 6.89 21.87 -14.84
C PRO A 108 7.65 21.81 -13.50
N SER A 109 6.93 21.63 -12.39
CA SER A 109 7.53 21.54 -11.04
C SER A 109 8.45 20.32 -10.93
N TYR A 110 8.03 19.16 -11.44
CA TYR A 110 8.88 17.96 -11.50
C TYR A 110 10.03 18.14 -12.49
N GLN A 111 9.75 18.62 -13.70
CA GLN A 111 10.76 18.81 -14.75
C GLN A 111 11.91 19.71 -14.28
N ALA A 112 11.61 20.73 -13.46
CA ALA A 112 12.62 21.62 -12.89
C ALA A 112 13.63 20.95 -11.95
N ILE A 113 13.29 19.78 -11.37
CA ILE A 113 14.15 19.06 -10.42
C ILE A 113 14.55 17.65 -10.88
N LEU A 114 14.01 17.16 -12.00
CA LEU A 114 14.35 15.83 -12.52
C LEU A 114 15.85 15.72 -12.82
N GLY A 115 16.47 14.64 -12.36
CA GLY A 115 17.92 14.41 -12.50
C GLY A 115 18.80 15.18 -11.52
N THR A 116 18.24 16.07 -10.69
CA THR A 116 19.00 16.76 -9.64
C THR A 116 19.24 15.85 -8.43
N PRO A 117 20.31 16.07 -7.64
CA PRO A 117 20.56 15.31 -6.41
C PRO A 117 19.43 15.41 -5.36
N GLU A 118 18.66 16.49 -5.41
CA GLU A 118 17.59 16.75 -4.44
C GLU A 118 16.27 16.09 -4.80
N TYR A 119 16.13 15.59 -6.03
CA TYR A 119 14.89 15.08 -6.60
C TYR A 119 14.18 14.10 -5.65
N THR A 120 14.90 13.05 -5.27
CA THR A 120 14.38 11.98 -4.42
C THR A 120 13.93 12.51 -3.07
N ARG A 121 14.74 13.35 -2.42
CA ARG A 121 14.44 13.91 -1.09
C ARG A 121 13.18 14.79 -1.15
N LYS A 122 13.08 15.67 -2.14
CA LYS A 122 11.96 16.60 -2.29
C LYS A 122 10.65 15.88 -2.59
N VAL A 123 10.65 14.98 -3.57
CA VAL A 123 9.44 14.22 -3.96
C VAL A 123 9.01 13.28 -2.84
N LYS A 124 9.94 12.53 -2.24
CA LYS A 124 9.63 11.65 -1.10
C LYS A 124 9.22 12.44 0.15
N GLY A 125 9.71 13.66 0.31
CA GLY A 125 9.29 14.62 1.33
C GLY A 125 7.80 14.86 1.29
N ASP A 126 7.26 15.15 0.11
CA ASP A 126 5.83 15.36 -0.08
C ASP A 126 5.01 14.08 0.12
N TRP A 127 5.50 12.94 -0.39
CA TRP A 127 4.81 11.67 -0.28
C TRP A 127 4.64 11.24 1.19
N TYR A 128 5.76 11.11 1.91
CA TYR A 128 5.70 10.69 3.30
C TYR A 128 5.21 11.82 4.21
N GLY A 129 5.51 13.08 3.92
CA GLY A 129 4.94 14.21 4.66
C GLY A 129 3.43 14.19 4.67
N SER A 130 2.79 13.82 3.55
CA SER A 130 1.34 13.66 3.46
C SER A 130 0.82 12.50 4.32
N ASP A 131 1.58 11.41 4.50
CA ASP A 131 1.22 10.34 5.45
C ASP A 131 1.12 10.90 6.88
N PHE A 132 2.07 11.77 7.27
CA PHE A 132 2.11 12.36 8.60
C PHE A 132 1.00 13.39 8.81
N VAL A 133 0.67 14.20 7.79
CA VAL A 133 -0.51 15.08 7.81
C VAL A 133 -1.77 14.23 8.02
N TYR A 134 -1.93 13.15 7.25
CA TYR A 134 -3.08 12.26 7.38
C TYR A 134 -3.20 11.66 8.79
N LEU A 135 -2.09 11.19 9.37
CA LEU A 135 -2.07 10.65 10.74
C LEU A 135 -2.35 11.72 11.82
N GLN A 136 -1.96 12.97 11.60
CA GLN A 136 -2.27 14.07 12.52
C GLN A 136 -3.77 14.39 12.51
N GLU A 137 -4.41 14.34 11.35
CA GLU A 137 -5.82 14.64 11.16
C GLU A 137 -6.74 13.45 11.51
N ASN A 138 -6.21 12.22 11.46
CA ASN A 138 -6.97 10.98 11.65
C ASN A 138 -6.32 10.12 12.74
N THR A 139 -6.91 10.14 13.94
CA THR A 139 -6.38 9.44 15.11
C THR A 139 -6.90 8.01 15.29
N ASP A 140 -7.85 7.58 14.45
CA ASP A 140 -8.48 6.26 14.51
C ASP A 140 -8.42 5.51 13.17
N THR A 141 -7.21 5.36 12.65
CA THR A 141 -6.95 4.63 11.39
C THR A 141 -6.70 3.15 11.64
N ILE A 142 -6.76 2.32 10.60
CA ILE A 142 -6.44 0.89 10.71
C ILE A 142 -4.99 0.64 11.17
N PHE A 143 -4.08 1.58 10.89
CA PHE A 143 -2.73 1.55 11.45
C PHE A 143 -2.78 1.63 12.99
N HIS A 144 -3.64 2.50 13.53
CA HIS A 144 -3.81 2.69 14.95
C HIS A 144 -4.50 1.52 15.65
N ARG A 145 -5.61 1.04 15.06
CA ARG A 145 -6.43 0.00 15.68
C ARG A 145 -5.88 -1.41 15.54
N VAL A 146 -5.12 -1.68 14.48
CA VAL A 146 -4.74 -3.05 14.10
C VAL A 146 -3.23 -3.17 13.90
N PHE A 147 -2.66 -2.47 12.91
CA PHE A 147 -1.32 -2.76 12.43
C PHE A 147 -0.23 -2.60 13.50
N GLN A 148 -0.29 -1.51 14.28
CA GLN A 148 0.74 -1.22 15.29
C GLN A 148 0.81 -2.27 16.41
N HIS A 149 -0.26 -3.03 16.63
CA HIS A 149 -0.38 -4.02 17.69
C HIS A 149 0.06 -5.43 17.27
N ILE A 150 0.50 -5.61 16.02
CA ILE A 150 0.94 -6.91 15.53
C ILE A 150 2.38 -7.20 16.01
N GLU A 151 2.51 -8.10 16.98
CA GLU A 151 3.81 -8.45 17.58
C GLU A 151 4.60 -9.48 16.76
N SER A 152 3.88 -10.38 16.09
CA SER A 152 4.39 -11.46 15.24
C SER A 152 3.42 -11.77 14.11
N PHE A 153 3.95 -12.13 12.95
CA PHE A 153 3.17 -12.52 11.78
C PHE A 153 3.88 -13.63 10.98
N PRO A 154 3.15 -14.62 10.44
CA PRO A 154 3.75 -15.70 9.63
C PRO A 154 4.29 -15.21 8.29
N ASP A 155 5.43 -15.75 7.86
CA ASP A 155 5.96 -15.53 6.51
C ASP A 155 5.27 -16.48 5.50
N TYR A 156 4.09 -16.09 5.00
CA TYR A 156 3.26 -16.96 4.15
C TYR A 156 3.85 -17.28 2.77
N LEU A 157 4.87 -16.56 2.32
CA LEU A 157 5.57 -16.83 1.05
C LEU A 157 6.99 -17.30 1.33
N ASP A 158 7.38 -18.41 0.70
CA ASP A 158 8.72 -19.01 0.81
C ASP A 158 9.86 -18.10 0.30
N ILE A 159 9.52 -16.98 -0.36
CA ILE A 159 10.51 -15.97 -0.74
C ILE A 159 11.07 -15.24 0.48
N PHE A 160 10.29 -15.12 1.57
CA PHE A 160 10.71 -14.39 2.75
C PHE A 160 11.48 -15.30 3.72
N PRO A 161 12.66 -14.87 4.17
CA PRO A 161 13.31 -15.43 5.35
C PRO A 161 12.39 -15.46 6.57
N GLU A 162 12.68 -16.39 7.47
CA GLU A 162 11.98 -16.49 8.75
C GLU A 162 11.99 -15.15 9.50
N ASN A 163 10.82 -14.79 10.03
CA ASN A 163 10.54 -13.61 10.83
C ASN A 163 10.69 -12.28 10.06
N GLN A 164 10.78 -12.31 8.73
CA GLN A 164 11.04 -11.10 7.94
C GLN A 164 9.84 -10.15 7.94
N ILE A 165 8.61 -10.64 7.74
CA ILE A 165 7.41 -9.80 7.76
C ILE A 165 7.25 -9.14 9.14
N THR A 166 7.43 -9.90 10.22
CA THR A 166 7.40 -9.37 11.60
C THR A 166 8.42 -8.24 11.81
N ARG A 167 9.65 -8.41 11.32
CA ARG A 167 10.68 -7.35 11.39
C ARG A 167 10.26 -6.09 10.63
N GLN A 168 9.64 -6.26 9.46
CA GLN A 168 9.15 -5.12 8.69
C GLN A 168 7.99 -4.40 9.39
N ILE A 169 7.03 -5.14 9.96
CA ILE A 169 5.94 -4.55 10.76
C ILE A 169 6.52 -3.65 11.85
N LYS A 170 7.48 -4.15 12.64
CA LYS A 170 8.16 -3.36 13.68
C LYS A 170 8.86 -2.11 13.14
N ARG A 171 9.49 -2.22 11.96
CA ARG A 171 10.16 -1.09 11.30
C ARG A 171 9.16 -0.02 10.85
N ILE A 172 8.05 -0.42 10.25
CA ILE A 172 6.98 0.48 9.80
C ILE A 172 6.32 1.16 10.99
N THR A 173 5.97 0.40 12.04
CA THR A 173 5.41 0.95 13.27
C THR A 173 6.34 1.98 13.89
N LYS A 174 7.65 1.66 14.03
CA LYS A 174 8.64 2.63 14.53
C LYS A 174 8.75 3.88 13.65
N PHE A 175 8.64 3.73 12.33
CA PHE A 175 8.72 4.85 11.40
C PHE A 175 7.57 5.83 11.60
N TYR A 176 6.32 5.36 11.68
CA TYR A 176 5.16 6.24 11.86
C TYR A 176 5.03 6.83 13.27
N TYR A 177 5.73 6.30 14.26
CA TYR A 177 5.89 6.95 15.59
C TYR A 177 7.06 7.93 15.68
N SER A 178 7.90 8.03 14.65
CA SER A 178 9.06 8.91 14.67
C SER A 178 8.74 10.30 14.14
N ASP A 179 9.62 11.27 14.39
CA ASP A 179 9.50 12.62 13.82
C ASP A 179 10.10 12.74 12.40
N SER A 180 10.24 11.62 11.67
CA SER A 180 10.98 11.55 10.39
C SER A 180 10.51 12.57 9.35
N TYR A 181 9.23 12.94 9.38
CA TYR A 181 8.63 13.95 8.50
C TYR A 181 7.80 14.99 9.27
N ALA A 182 8.11 15.25 10.55
CA ALA A 182 7.41 16.27 11.34
C ALA A 182 7.47 17.68 10.71
N ILE A 183 8.53 17.96 9.92
CA ILE A 183 8.64 19.21 9.15
C ILE A 183 7.46 19.46 8.20
N ALA A 184 6.81 18.39 7.72
CA ALA A 184 5.65 18.50 6.84
C ALA A 184 4.40 19.05 7.55
N LEU A 185 4.40 19.06 8.89
CA LEU A 185 3.33 19.60 9.74
C LEU A 185 3.52 21.08 10.06
N GLU A 186 4.66 21.67 9.69
CA GLU A 186 4.92 23.09 9.91
C GLU A 186 4.04 23.97 8.99
N PRO A 187 3.48 25.09 9.47
CA PRO A 187 2.60 25.96 8.66
C PRO A 187 3.22 26.49 7.35
N HIS A 188 4.55 26.53 7.29
CA HIS A 188 5.31 27.02 6.14
C HIS A 188 5.76 25.92 5.18
N TYR A 189 5.54 24.64 5.51
CA TYR A 189 5.80 23.56 4.58
C TYR A 189 4.90 23.69 3.35
N ARG A 190 5.45 23.37 2.17
CA ARG A 190 4.73 23.46 0.90
C ARG A 190 4.91 22.16 0.13
N PHE A 191 3.80 21.50 -0.12
CA PHE A 191 3.72 20.33 -1.00
C PHE A 191 3.74 20.79 -2.46
N ASN A 192 4.90 20.72 -3.10
CA ASN A 192 5.12 21.24 -4.46
C ASN A 192 5.02 20.15 -5.55
N TYR A 193 5.08 18.89 -5.14
CA TYR A 193 5.21 17.72 -6.01
C TYR A 193 4.07 16.73 -5.81
N LEU A 194 3.53 16.62 -4.60
CA LEU A 194 2.32 15.85 -4.37
C LEU A 194 1.62 16.33 -3.10
N THR A 195 0.40 16.85 -3.22
CA THR A 195 -0.34 17.37 -2.06
C THR A 195 -1.10 16.26 -1.32
N PRO A 196 -1.44 16.46 -0.04
CA PRO A 196 -2.32 15.53 0.69
C PRO A 196 -3.66 15.28 -0.03
N ASP A 197 -4.25 16.31 -0.64
CA ASP A 197 -5.50 16.18 -1.42
C ASP A 197 -5.32 15.32 -2.68
N GLU A 198 -4.20 15.45 -3.39
CA GLU A 198 -3.90 14.61 -4.55
C GLU A 198 -3.74 13.14 -4.13
N ILE A 199 -3.09 12.87 -2.99
CA ILE A 199 -2.97 11.51 -2.46
C ILE A 199 -4.34 10.97 -2.01
N SER A 200 -5.17 11.79 -1.37
CA SER A 200 -6.53 11.40 -0.98
C SER A 200 -7.37 11.03 -2.18
N ARG A 201 -7.34 11.85 -3.25
CA ARG A 201 -8.00 11.52 -4.52
C ARG A 201 -7.46 10.23 -5.12
N PHE A 202 -6.13 10.04 -5.12
CA PHE A 202 -5.53 8.79 -5.60
C PHE A 202 -6.05 7.57 -4.82
N VAL A 203 -6.13 7.66 -3.50
CA VAL A 203 -6.65 6.59 -2.62
C VAL A 203 -8.10 6.26 -2.98
N GLU A 204 -8.96 7.27 -3.12
CA GLU A 204 -10.37 7.08 -3.46
C GLU A 204 -10.55 6.46 -4.85
N GLU A 205 -9.95 7.07 -5.88
CA GLU A 205 -10.05 6.58 -7.26
C GLU A 205 -9.47 5.17 -7.42
N THR A 206 -8.35 4.87 -6.74
CA THR A 206 -7.75 3.55 -6.77
C THR A 206 -8.61 2.54 -6.03
N THR A 207 -9.21 2.92 -4.89
CA THR A 207 -10.19 2.08 -4.18
C THR A 207 -11.30 1.62 -5.13
N GLU A 208 -11.91 2.54 -5.88
CA GLU A 208 -12.98 2.20 -6.83
C GLU A 208 -12.51 1.25 -7.95
N LYS A 209 -11.30 1.49 -8.48
CA LYS A 209 -10.71 0.58 -9.47
C LYS A 209 -10.53 -0.82 -8.92
N LEU A 210 -10.03 -0.93 -7.67
CA LEU A 210 -9.82 -2.23 -7.04
C LEU A 210 -11.13 -2.96 -6.75
N VAL A 211 -12.20 -2.24 -6.35
CA VAL A 211 -13.55 -2.83 -6.25
C VAL A 211 -13.98 -3.41 -7.60
N GLY A 212 -13.80 -2.66 -8.70
CA GLY A 212 -14.10 -3.16 -10.04
C GLY A 212 -13.26 -4.38 -10.45
N VAL A 213 -11.98 -4.42 -10.07
CA VAL A 213 -11.11 -5.58 -10.31
C VAL A 213 -11.57 -6.79 -9.51
N LEU A 214 -11.89 -6.61 -8.22
CA LEU A 214 -12.39 -7.67 -7.34
C LEU A 214 -13.69 -8.29 -7.91
N ASP A 215 -14.67 -7.45 -8.25
CA ASP A 215 -15.96 -7.87 -8.79
C ASP A 215 -15.81 -8.62 -10.13
N SER A 216 -14.96 -8.13 -11.03
CA SER A 216 -14.77 -8.73 -12.35
C SER A 216 -13.91 -10.00 -12.33
N THR A 217 -12.94 -10.09 -11.42
CA THR A 217 -11.99 -11.21 -11.34
C THR A 217 -12.62 -12.42 -10.65
N PHE A 218 -13.30 -12.20 -9.53
CA PHE A 218 -13.82 -13.28 -8.69
C PHE A 218 -15.31 -13.57 -8.96
N GLN A 219 -16.12 -12.56 -9.31
CA GLN A 219 -17.53 -12.72 -9.69
C GLN A 219 -18.36 -13.52 -8.67
N ARG A 220 -18.21 -13.23 -7.37
CA ARG A 220 -18.91 -13.94 -6.31
C ARG A 220 -19.68 -12.99 -5.38
N GLU A 221 -20.86 -13.42 -4.97
CA GLU A 221 -21.73 -12.64 -4.06
C GLU A 221 -21.22 -12.64 -2.61
N ASP A 222 -20.45 -13.64 -2.22
CA ASP A 222 -19.89 -13.81 -0.87
C ASP A 222 -18.62 -12.98 -0.63
N LEU A 223 -18.10 -12.27 -1.63
CA LEU A 223 -16.89 -11.45 -1.46
C LEU A 223 -17.13 -10.24 -0.54
N TRP A 224 -18.36 -9.74 -0.53
CA TRP A 224 -18.76 -8.57 0.23
C TRP A 224 -19.86 -8.95 1.22
N ILE A 225 -19.80 -8.46 2.45
CA ILE A 225 -20.94 -8.53 3.38
C ILE A 225 -22.06 -7.74 2.70
N MET A 226 -23.20 -8.39 2.41
CA MET A 226 -24.32 -7.78 1.70
C MET A 226 -24.76 -6.45 2.34
N ASN A 227 -24.26 -5.35 1.80
CA ASN A 227 -24.79 -4.02 1.97
C ASN A 227 -24.59 -3.23 0.66
N ARG A 228 -25.02 -3.81 -0.47
CA ARG A 228 -25.37 -3.01 -1.66
C ARG A 228 -26.73 -2.34 -1.44
N THR A 229 -26.82 -1.51 -0.41
CA THR A 229 -27.94 -0.59 -0.23
C THR A 229 -27.36 0.75 0.23
N ASN A 230 -27.43 1.74 -0.68
CA ASN A 230 -27.25 3.18 -0.46
C ASN A 230 -25.86 3.82 -0.56
N LEU A 231 -25.23 3.76 -1.74
CA LEU A 231 -24.26 4.81 -2.16
C LEU A 231 -24.52 5.37 -3.57
N MET A 232 -25.76 5.27 -4.07
CA MET A 232 -26.18 5.93 -5.33
C MET A 232 -27.34 6.92 -5.14
N ASN A 233 -27.55 7.48 -3.95
CA ASN A 233 -28.46 8.61 -3.77
C ASN A 233 -28.03 9.49 -2.59
N THR A 234 -27.14 10.45 -2.83
CA THR A 234 -27.24 11.86 -2.42
C THR A 234 -26.17 12.65 -3.15
#